data_AF-A0A1M6KQ49-F1
#
_entry.id   AF-A0A1M6KQ49-F1
#
_cell.length_a   1.000
_cell.length_b   1.000
_cell.length_c   1.000
_cell.angle_alpha   90.00
_cell.angle_beta   90.00
_cell.angle_gamma   90.00
#
_symmetry.space_group_name_H-M   'P 1'
#
loop_
_entity.id
_entity.type
_entity.pdbx_description
1 polymer ?
#
loop_
_entity_poly.entity_id
_entity_poly.type
_entity_poly.pdbx_seq_one_letter_code
_entity_poly.pdbx_strand_id
1 'polypeptide(L)'
;MSIWKCPGQDRSFWKPEDIFESPCPHCGQSIEFWKDDITLRCPNCKQLVGNPRFDPGCAAWCSYASKCLGEMAKTIQSQPQIIRNRLEVALRKKLRPEDHDLLNRSLKAAQKAEAMALAEKTEPLIPLAASLVGPAARAKGWSREEVLALLGEAGIDENTAGRICQLLEPGDDAGDPYRKIIDQATA
;
A
#
# COMPACT_ATOMS: atom_id res chain seq x y z
N MET A 1 25.40 -0.13 18.25
CA MET A 1 24.21 0.74 18.16
C MET A 1 23.88 0.88 16.70
N SER A 2 22.79 0.26 16.23
CA SER A 2 22.42 0.33 14.81
C SER A 2 22.05 1.77 14.46
N ILE A 3 22.90 2.43 13.67
CA ILE A 3 22.65 3.74 13.07
C ILE A 3 21.60 3.50 11.99
N TRP A 4 20.35 3.44 12.40
CA TRP A 4 19.26 3.50 11.45
C TRP A 4 18.70 4.91 11.50
N LYS A 5 19.24 5.73 10.59
CA LYS A 5 18.74 7.07 10.32
C LYS A 5 17.67 6.97 9.25
N CYS A 6 16.51 7.60 9.48
CA CYS A 6 15.55 7.84 8.40
C CYS A 6 16.26 8.70 7.35
N PRO A 7 16.31 8.30 6.07
CA PRO A 7 16.95 9.10 5.02
C PRO A 7 16.36 10.52 4.95
N GLY A 8 15.06 10.67 5.23
CA GLY A 8 14.38 11.97 5.30
C GLY A 8 14.83 12.86 6.48
N GLN A 9 15.41 12.28 7.53
CA GLN A 9 15.98 13.01 8.68
C GLN A 9 17.48 13.29 8.52
N ASP A 10 18.08 12.86 7.40
CA ASP A 10 19.49 13.14 7.14
C ASP A 10 19.68 14.55 6.57
N ARG A 11 20.02 15.47 7.48
CA ARG A 11 20.25 16.89 7.18
C ARG A 11 21.42 17.13 6.22
N SER A 12 22.29 16.14 5.99
CA SER A 12 23.41 16.28 5.03
C SER A 12 22.95 16.50 3.58
N PHE A 13 21.72 16.12 3.24
CA PHE A 13 21.15 16.30 1.89
C PHE A 13 20.17 17.46 1.80
N TRP A 14 19.99 18.23 2.87
CA TRP A 14 19.00 19.30 2.90
C TRP A 14 19.55 20.59 2.30
N LYS A 15 18.68 21.32 1.63
CA LYS A 15 18.97 22.64 1.06
C LYS A 15 18.26 23.73 1.87
N PRO A 16 18.69 25.00 1.79
CA PRO A 16 18.00 26.10 2.45
C PRO A 16 16.50 26.16 2.12
N GLU A 17 16.08 25.77 0.91
CA GLU A 17 14.68 25.77 0.48
C GLU A 17 13.82 24.68 1.15
N ASP A 18 14.45 23.74 1.84
CA ASP A 18 13.78 22.67 2.59
C ASP A 18 13.28 23.14 3.96
N ILE A 19 13.77 24.29 4.44
CA ILE A 19 13.27 24.99 5.62
C ILE A 19 12.37 26.12 5.14
N PHE A 20 11.20 26.27 5.75
CA PHE A 20 10.28 27.31 5.34
C PHE A 20 9.54 27.91 6.53
N GLU A 21 9.08 29.14 6.37
CA GLU A 21 8.27 29.81 7.36
C GLU A 21 6.79 29.80 6.96
N SER A 22 5.91 29.61 7.95
CA SER A 22 4.47 29.71 7.78
C SER A 22 3.85 30.44 8.98
N PRO A 23 2.86 31.33 8.78
CA PRO A 23 2.19 32.00 9.88
C PRO A 23 1.41 31.00 10.73
N CYS A 24 1.46 31.19 12.05
CA CYS A 24 0.66 30.45 13.01
C CYS A 24 -0.83 30.69 12.73
N PRO A 25 -1.67 29.64 12.54
CA PRO A 25 -3.09 29.79 12.28
C PRO A 25 -3.87 30.39 13.46
N HIS A 26 -3.28 30.44 14.66
CA HIS A 26 -3.92 30.95 15.88
C HIS A 26 -3.55 32.40 16.22
N CYS A 27 -2.35 32.87 15.87
CA CYS A 27 -1.87 34.19 16.28
C CYS A 27 -1.08 34.96 15.21
N GLY A 28 -0.89 34.39 14.02
CA GLY A 28 -0.18 35.03 12.91
C GLY A 28 1.35 35.06 13.04
N GLN A 29 1.93 34.69 14.18
CA GLN A 29 3.39 34.64 14.37
C GLN A 29 4.05 33.71 13.36
N SER A 30 5.14 34.13 12.73
CA SER A 30 5.92 33.27 11.83
C SER A 30 6.52 32.08 12.60
N ILE A 31 6.33 30.87 12.06
CA ILE A 31 6.89 29.62 12.57
C ILE A 31 7.78 29.04 11.48
N GLU A 32 9.04 28.78 11.81
CA GLU A 32 9.96 28.04 10.96
C GLU A 32 9.70 26.54 11.09
N PHE A 33 9.57 25.85 9.96
CA PHE A 33 9.37 24.41 9.86
C PHE A 33 10.53 23.75 9.12
N TRP A 34 11.04 22.67 9.71
CA TRP A 34 12.01 21.76 9.14
C TRP A 34 11.28 20.57 8.46
N LYS A 35 11.96 19.82 7.60
CA LYS A 35 11.36 18.67 6.88
C LYS A 35 10.85 17.56 7.80
N ASP A 36 11.48 17.40 8.96
CA ASP A 36 11.14 16.37 9.95
C ASP A 36 10.18 16.86 11.03
N ASP A 37 9.81 18.15 11.02
CA ASP A 37 8.81 18.69 11.91
C ASP A 37 7.42 18.23 11.47
N ILE A 38 6.77 17.40 12.28
CA ILE A 38 5.37 17.02 12.07
C ILE A 38 4.46 18.08 12.72
N THR A 39 4.76 18.42 13.97
CA THR A 39 4.04 19.41 14.76
C THR A 39 5.01 20.19 15.63
N LEU A 40 4.86 21.52 15.66
CA LEU A 40 5.65 22.42 16.50
C LEU A 40 4.73 23.18 17.47
N ARG A 41 5.29 23.66 18.58
CA ARG A 41 4.60 24.65 19.43
C ARG A 41 4.93 26.04 18.94
N CYS A 42 3.92 26.86 18.68
CA CYS A 42 4.12 28.25 18.30
C CYS A 42 4.96 28.98 19.37
N PRO A 43 6.03 29.72 19.00
CA PRO A 43 6.87 30.40 19.97
C PRO A 43 6.13 31.49 20.75
N ASN A 44 5.08 32.08 20.18
CA ASN A 44 4.25 33.10 20.81
C ASN A 44 3.10 32.49 21.64
N CYS A 45 2.08 31.91 20.99
CA CYS A 45 0.87 31.46 21.69
C CYS A 45 0.93 30.05 22.28
N LYS A 46 2.05 29.31 22.08
CA LYS A 46 2.30 27.94 22.59
C LYS A 46 1.34 26.83 22.12
N GLN A 47 0.37 27.16 21.27
CA GLN A 47 -0.51 26.19 20.61
C GLN A 47 0.30 25.30 19.65
N LEU A 48 -0.15 24.05 19.50
CA LEU A 48 0.44 23.10 18.56
C LEU A 48 0.00 23.46 17.13
N VAL A 49 0.96 23.54 16.22
CA VAL A 49 0.75 23.84 14.81
C VAL A 49 1.37 22.72 13.99
N GLY A 50 0.57 22.10 13.13
CA GLY A 50 1.05 21.08 12.18
C GLY A 50 1.85 21.71 11.05
N ASN A 51 2.88 21.01 10.58
CA ASN A 51 3.64 21.42 9.41
C ASN A 51 2.77 21.28 8.14
N PRO A 52 2.46 22.36 7.42
CA PRO A 52 1.59 22.31 6.25
C PRO A 52 2.20 21.58 5.05
N ARG A 53 3.52 21.34 5.05
CA ARG A 53 4.23 20.58 4.00
C ARG A 53 4.56 19.15 4.41
N PHE A 54 4.13 18.70 5.59
CA PHE A 54 4.41 17.34 6.02
C PHE A 54 3.60 16.32 5.19
N ASP A 55 4.32 15.52 4.41
CA ASP A 55 3.75 14.42 3.62
C ASP A 55 4.31 13.07 4.11
N PRO A 56 3.49 12.22 4.76
CA PRO A 56 3.90 10.90 5.22
C PRO A 56 3.94 9.85 4.09
N GLY A 57 4.13 10.24 2.82
CA GLY A 57 4.23 9.30 1.69
C GLY A 57 5.28 8.19 1.86
N CYS A 58 6.34 8.43 2.65
CA CYS A 58 7.32 7.39 2.99
C CYS A 58 6.74 6.22 3.80
N ALA A 59 5.63 6.44 4.51
CA ALA A 59 4.95 5.43 5.31
C ALA A 59 4.40 4.28 4.46
N ALA A 60 4.14 4.54 3.18
CA ALA A 60 3.66 3.55 2.23
C ALA A 60 4.63 2.37 2.01
N TRP A 61 5.93 2.54 2.25
CA TRP A 61 6.93 1.51 1.99
C TRP A 61 7.95 1.34 3.13
N CYS A 62 8.04 2.30 4.06
CA CYS A 62 8.96 2.21 5.18
C CYS A 62 8.51 1.11 6.17
N SER A 63 9.40 0.14 6.42
CA SER A 63 9.20 -0.96 7.39
C SER A 63 9.03 -0.49 8.84
N TYR A 64 9.30 0.78 9.09
CA TYR A 64 9.31 1.37 10.40
C TYR A 64 8.35 2.53 10.56
N ALA A 65 7.48 2.73 9.57
CA ALA A 65 6.45 3.76 9.58
C ALA A 65 5.59 3.70 10.85
N SER A 66 5.26 2.50 11.35
CA SER A 66 4.46 2.32 12.56
C SER A 66 5.14 2.89 13.81
N LYS A 67 6.48 2.92 13.88
CA LYS A 67 7.21 3.57 14.98
C LYS A 67 7.21 5.09 14.86
N CYS A 68 7.10 5.62 13.64
CA CYS A 68 7.15 7.05 13.35
C CYS A 68 5.76 7.71 13.46
N LEU A 69 4.73 7.07 12.90
CA LEU A 69 3.39 7.65 12.73
C LEU A 69 2.29 6.87 13.46
N GLY A 70 2.63 5.79 14.16
CA GLY A 70 1.67 4.97 14.89
C GLY A 70 0.55 4.44 13.99
N GLU A 71 -0.70 4.67 14.39
CA GLU A 71 -1.88 4.18 13.67
C GLU A 71 -2.03 4.80 12.28
N MET A 72 -1.56 6.03 12.07
CA MET A 72 -1.63 6.69 10.76
C MET A 72 -0.80 5.93 9.71
N ALA A 73 0.31 5.31 10.11
CA ALA A 73 1.08 4.45 9.21
C ALA A 73 0.23 3.26 8.74
N LYS A 74 -0.53 2.62 9.62
CA LYS A 74 -1.40 1.50 9.23
C LYS A 74 -2.47 1.95 8.24
N THR A 75 -3.10 3.10 8.49
CA THR A 75 -4.09 3.68 7.56
C THR A 75 -3.49 3.98 6.19
N ILE A 76 -2.23 4.43 6.10
CA ILE A 76 -1.56 4.66 4.82
C ILE A 76 -1.21 3.33 4.14
N GLN A 77 -0.72 2.36 4.89
CA GLN A 77 -0.29 1.07 4.35
C GLN A 77 -1.45 0.18 3.91
N SER A 78 -2.64 0.34 4.52
CA SER A 78 -3.85 -0.38 4.15
C SER A 78 -4.58 0.23 2.94
N GLN A 79 -4.08 1.34 2.39
CA GLN A 79 -4.69 1.95 1.21
C GLN A 79 -4.62 0.99 0.01
N PRO A 80 -5.72 0.79 -0.74
CA PRO A 80 -5.79 -0.19 -1.82
C PRO A 80 -4.67 -0.06 -2.86
N GLN A 81 -4.31 1.15 -3.25
CA GLN A 81 -3.24 1.40 -4.23
C GLN A 81 -1.85 1.03 -3.69
N ILE A 82 -1.61 1.14 -2.39
CA ILE A 82 -0.34 0.74 -1.76
C ILE A 82 -0.25 -0.78 -1.73
N ILE A 83 -1.32 -1.46 -1.31
CA ILE A 83 -1.39 -2.93 -1.31
C ILE A 83 -1.22 -3.46 -2.73
N ARG A 84 -1.92 -2.87 -3.72
CA ARG A 84 -1.76 -3.20 -5.14
C ARG A 84 -0.30 -3.11 -5.58
N ASN A 85 0.34 -1.97 -5.37
CA ASN A 85 1.73 -1.76 -5.78
C ASN A 85 2.67 -2.79 -5.15
N ARG A 86 2.49 -3.09 -3.86
CA ARG A 86 3.28 -4.12 -3.16
C ARG A 86 3.03 -5.51 -3.74
N LEU A 87 1.77 -5.85 -4.02
CA LEU A 87 1.40 -7.14 -4.58
C LEU A 87 1.97 -7.33 -5.99
N GLU A 88 1.93 -6.29 -6.83
CA GLU A 88 2.57 -6.33 -8.14
C GLU A 88 4.10 -6.50 -8.05
N VAL A 89 4.75 -5.84 -7.09
CA VAL A 89 6.20 -5.99 -6.85
C VAL A 89 6.52 -7.40 -6.36
N ALA A 90 5.75 -7.95 -5.42
CA ALA A 90 5.92 -9.31 -4.92
C ALA A 90 5.75 -10.34 -6.04
N LEU A 91 4.70 -10.16 -6.88
CA LEU A 91 4.47 -11.00 -8.05
C LEU A 91 5.63 -10.93 -9.07
N ARG A 92 6.11 -9.72 -9.38
CA ARG A 92 7.27 -9.51 -10.27
C ARG A 92 8.54 -10.18 -9.75
N LYS A 93 8.78 -10.16 -8.44
CA LYS A 93 9.95 -10.83 -7.82
C LYS A 93 9.86 -12.36 -7.90
N LYS A 94 8.65 -12.91 -7.80
CA LYS A 94 8.42 -14.36 -7.80
C LYS A 94 8.42 -14.96 -9.21
N LEU A 95 8.04 -14.17 -10.22
CA LEU A 95 8.06 -14.60 -11.62
C LEU A 95 9.43 -14.42 -12.27
N ARG A 96 9.73 -15.26 -13.27
CA ARG A 96 10.98 -15.15 -14.06
C ARG A 96 10.80 -14.13 -15.19
N PRO A 97 11.89 -13.59 -15.75
CA PRO A 97 11.81 -12.67 -16.90
C PRO A 97 11.03 -13.24 -18.10
N GLU A 98 11.11 -14.56 -18.32
CA GLU A 98 10.37 -15.29 -19.36
C GLU A 98 8.84 -15.25 -19.18
N ASP A 99 8.36 -14.99 -17.96
CA ASP A 99 6.93 -15.01 -17.61
C ASP A 99 6.26 -13.64 -17.81
N HIS A 100 6.88 -12.73 -18.58
CA HIS A 100 6.39 -11.38 -18.84
C HIS A 100 4.93 -11.34 -19.36
N ASP A 101 4.58 -12.25 -20.28
CA ASP A 101 3.22 -12.29 -20.83
C ASP A 101 2.19 -12.77 -19.81
N LEU A 102 2.59 -13.68 -18.91
CA LEU A 102 1.76 -14.10 -17.78
C LEU A 102 1.55 -12.95 -16.80
N LEU A 103 2.63 -12.24 -16.45
CA LEU A 103 2.56 -11.05 -15.60
C LEU A 103 1.63 -9.98 -16.21
N ASN A 104 1.76 -9.69 -17.49
CA ASN A 104 0.91 -8.69 -18.15
C ASN A 104 -0.57 -9.09 -18.18
N ARG A 105 -0.88 -10.37 -18.40
CA ARG A 105 -2.25 -10.87 -18.30
C ARG A 105 -2.81 -10.71 -16.90
N SER A 106 -2.03 -11.10 -15.88
CA SER A 106 -2.38 -10.91 -14.47
C SER A 106 -2.64 -9.44 -14.13
N LEU A 107 -1.80 -8.51 -14.57
CA LEU A 107 -1.96 -7.07 -14.33
C LEU A 107 -3.24 -6.52 -14.99
N LYS A 108 -3.51 -6.91 -16.24
CA LYS A 108 -4.74 -6.52 -16.96
C LYS A 108 -5.99 -7.08 -16.29
N ALA A 109 -5.95 -8.34 -15.88
CA ALA A 109 -7.05 -8.98 -15.16
C ALA A 109 -7.34 -8.25 -13.85
N ALA A 110 -6.31 -7.96 -13.05
CA ALA A 110 -6.43 -7.22 -11.80
C ALA A 110 -7.07 -5.84 -12.00
N GLN A 111 -6.62 -5.09 -13.02
CA GLN A 111 -7.18 -3.77 -13.34
C GLN A 111 -8.66 -3.86 -13.74
N LYS A 112 -9.04 -4.87 -14.54
CA LYS A 112 -10.43 -5.10 -14.93
C LYS A 112 -11.30 -5.49 -13.73
N ALA A 113 -10.81 -6.38 -12.88
CA ALA A 113 -11.51 -6.83 -11.67
C ALA A 113 -11.77 -5.66 -10.70
N GLU A 114 -10.77 -4.79 -10.50
CA GLU A 114 -10.89 -3.59 -9.69
C GLU A 114 -11.96 -2.63 -10.25
N ALA A 115 -11.91 -2.35 -11.56
CA ALA A 115 -12.87 -1.46 -12.20
C ALA A 115 -14.32 -1.98 -12.08
N MET A 116 -14.50 -3.30 -12.23
CA MET A 116 -15.79 -3.95 -12.06
C MET A 116 -16.29 -3.88 -10.62
N ALA A 117 -15.45 -4.18 -9.63
CA ALA A 117 -15.81 -4.10 -8.22
C ALA A 117 -16.23 -2.67 -7.82
N LEU A 118 -15.49 -1.66 -8.30
CA LEU A 118 -15.85 -0.25 -8.09
C LEU A 118 -17.20 0.11 -8.74
N ALA A 119 -17.47 -0.37 -9.95
CA ALA A 119 -18.74 -0.15 -10.64
C ALA A 119 -19.92 -0.81 -9.91
N GLU A 120 -19.70 -2.00 -9.33
CA GLU A 120 -20.68 -2.75 -8.54
C GLU A 120 -20.76 -2.26 -7.08
N LYS A 121 -19.95 -1.25 -6.69
CA LYS A 121 -19.84 -0.72 -5.31
C LYS A 121 -19.50 -1.78 -4.27
N THR A 122 -18.70 -2.77 -4.67
CA THR A 122 -18.18 -3.84 -3.79
C THR A 122 -16.74 -3.55 -3.39
N GLU A 123 -16.20 -4.36 -2.46
CA GLU A 123 -14.83 -4.21 -2.00
C GLU A 123 -13.84 -4.61 -3.14
N PRO A 124 -12.96 -3.69 -3.60
CA PRO A 124 -12.13 -3.95 -4.77
C PRO A 124 -10.91 -4.83 -4.48
N LEU A 125 -10.45 -4.89 -3.23
CA LEU A 125 -9.19 -5.54 -2.87
C LEU A 125 -9.18 -7.04 -3.16
N ILE A 126 -10.25 -7.74 -2.77
CA ILE A 126 -10.38 -9.19 -2.93
C ILE A 126 -10.34 -9.62 -4.42
N PRO A 127 -11.24 -9.11 -5.30
CA PRO A 127 -11.23 -9.49 -6.71
C PRO A 127 -9.96 -9.02 -7.43
N LEU A 128 -9.41 -7.85 -7.08
CA LEU A 128 -8.11 -7.39 -7.60
C LEU A 128 -6.99 -8.38 -7.27
N ALA A 129 -6.83 -8.73 -5.99
CA ALA A 129 -5.74 -9.59 -5.54
C ALA A 129 -5.87 -11.01 -6.11
N ALA A 130 -7.09 -11.55 -6.14
CA ALA A 130 -7.37 -12.85 -6.74
C ALA A 130 -7.08 -12.87 -8.25
N SER A 131 -7.51 -11.86 -9.00
CA SER A 131 -7.23 -11.76 -10.44
C SER A 131 -5.77 -11.48 -10.76
N LEU A 132 -5.03 -10.83 -9.86
CA LEU A 132 -3.59 -10.59 -10.02
C LEU A 132 -2.78 -11.88 -9.81
N VAL A 133 -3.02 -12.58 -8.70
CA VAL A 133 -2.21 -13.74 -8.27
C VAL A 133 -2.69 -15.04 -8.90
N GLY A 134 -3.99 -15.19 -9.12
CA GLY A 134 -4.63 -16.43 -9.58
C GLY A 134 -4.07 -17.01 -10.89
N PRO A 135 -3.93 -16.22 -11.98
CA PRO A 135 -3.39 -16.74 -13.23
C PRO A 135 -1.97 -17.28 -13.08
N ALA A 136 -1.12 -16.56 -12.32
CA ALA A 136 0.24 -16.97 -12.06
C ALA A 136 0.32 -18.21 -11.17
N ALA A 137 -0.47 -18.25 -10.09
CA ALA A 137 -0.56 -19.39 -9.19
C ALA A 137 -0.98 -20.67 -9.92
N ARG A 138 -2.00 -20.59 -10.79
CA ARG A 138 -2.47 -21.72 -11.60
C ARG A 138 -1.42 -22.17 -12.63
N ALA A 139 -0.81 -21.24 -13.35
CA ALA A 139 0.17 -21.56 -14.39
C ALA A 139 1.48 -22.13 -13.84
N LYS A 140 1.86 -21.74 -12.61
CA LYS A 140 3.09 -22.20 -11.93
C LYS A 140 2.86 -23.32 -10.93
N GLY A 141 1.60 -23.66 -10.62
CA GLY A 141 1.25 -24.68 -9.63
C GLY A 141 1.66 -24.28 -8.21
N TRP A 142 1.51 -23.00 -7.84
CA TRP A 142 1.85 -22.55 -6.49
C TRP A 142 0.93 -23.16 -5.44
N SER A 143 1.51 -23.56 -4.30
CA SER A 143 0.75 -24.06 -3.16
C SER A 143 -0.05 -22.95 -2.47
N ARG A 144 -0.99 -23.33 -1.61
CA ARG A 144 -1.76 -22.37 -0.79
C ARG A 144 -0.84 -21.53 0.10
N GLU A 145 0.15 -22.16 0.71
CA GLU A 145 1.14 -21.50 1.58
C GLU A 145 1.96 -20.47 0.79
N GLU A 146 2.32 -20.80 -0.43
CA GLU A 146 3.05 -19.93 -1.34
C GLU A 146 2.26 -18.69 -1.76
N VAL A 147 0.94 -18.81 -1.90
CA VAL A 147 0.03 -17.70 -2.19
C VAL A 147 -0.17 -16.85 -0.93
N LEU A 148 -0.41 -17.47 0.22
CA LEU A 148 -0.55 -16.78 1.50
C LEU A 148 0.69 -15.96 1.85
N ALA A 149 1.88 -16.52 1.65
CA ALA A 149 3.14 -15.81 1.86
C ALA A 149 3.24 -14.55 0.99
N LEU A 150 2.88 -14.66 -0.30
CA LEU A 150 2.91 -13.54 -1.23
C LEU A 150 1.88 -12.44 -0.89
N LEU A 151 0.68 -12.82 -0.44
CA LEU A 151 -0.34 -11.87 0.03
C LEU A 151 0.08 -11.18 1.34
N GLY A 152 0.68 -11.93 2.27
CA GLY A 152 1.21 -11.42 3.53
C GLY A 152 2.37 -10.43 3.33
N GLU A 153 3.28 -10.71 2.39
CA GLU A 153 4.34 -9.78 2.00
C GLU A 153 3.80 -8.44 1.47
N ALA A 154 2.62 -8.46 0.83
CA ALA A 154 1.96 -7.25 0.36
C ALA A 154 1.26 -6.45 1.50
N GLY A 155 1.13 -7.05 2.69
CA GLY A 155 0.47 -6.46 3.85
C GLY A 155 -1.02 -6.75 3.93
N ILE A 156 -1.50 -7.80 3.25
CA ILE A 156 -2.88 -8.29 3.39
C ILE A 156 -2.95 -9.14 4.68
N ASP A 157 -3.97 -8.90 5.50
CA ASP A 157 -4.17 -9.64 6.75
C ASP A 157 -4.56 -11.11 6.49
N GLU A 158 -4.33 -11.98 7.47
CA GLU A 158 -4.52 -13.43 7.34
C GLU A 158 -5.97 -13.83 6.98
N ASN A 159 -6.98 -13.10 7.46
CA ASN A 159 -8.37 -13.42 7.16
C ASN A 159 -8.68 -13.09 5.69
N THR A 160 -8.34 -11.88 5.25
CA THR A 160 -8.50 -11.47 3.85
C THR A 160 -7.69 -12.36 2.91
N ALA A 161 -6.45 -12.70 3.27
CA ALA A 161 -5.61 -13.60 2.50
C ALA A 161 -6.21 -15.01 2.39
N GLY A 162 -6.76 -15.54 3.49
CA GLY A 162 -7.46 -16.82 3.52
C GLY A 162 -8.68 -16.84 2.58
N ARG A 163 -9.48 -15.77 2.57
CA ARG A 163 -10.61 -15.61 1.63
C ARG A 163 -10.15 -15.59 0.19
N ILE A 164 -9.07 -14.86 -0.13
CA ILE A 164 -8.50 -14.83 -1.49
C ILE A 164 -8.05 -16.23 -1.90
N CYS A 165 -7.34 -16.97 -1.05
CA CYS A 165 -6.92 -18.34 -1.35
C CYS A 165 -8.10 -19.27 -1.63
N GLN A 166 -9.15 -19.20 -0.82
CA GLN A 166 -10.38 -19.98 -1.04
C GLN A 166 -10.99 -19.67 -2.42
N LEU A 167 -11.05 -18.40 -2.81
CA LEU A 167 -11.53 -17.98 -4.13
C LEU A 167 -10.65 -18.43 -5.31
N LEU A 168 -9.39 -18.80 -5.08
CA LEU A 168 -8.51 -19.32 -6.12
C LEU A 168 -8.64 -20.83 -6.31
N GLU A 169 -9.03 -21.55 -5.25
CA GLU A 169 -9.27 -22.98 -5.27
C GLU A 169 -10.52 -23.33 -6.14
N PRO A 170 -10.51 -24.48 -6.82
CA PRO A 170 -11.70 -24.99 -7.51
C PRO A 170 -12.69 -25.51 -6.45
N GLY A 171 -13.77 -24.78 -6.21
CA GLY A 171 -14.78 -25.11 -5.21
C GLY A 171 -16.15 -24.52 -5.52
N ASP A 172 -17.17 -24.99 -4.78
CA ASP A 172 -18.60 -24.72 -4.95
C ASP A 172 -19.04 -23.33 -4.42
N ASP A 173 -18.18 -22.32 -4.52
CA ASP A 173 -18.45 -20.94 -4.11
C ASP A 173 -19.24 -20.17 -5.19
N ALA A 174 -20.19 -20.85 -5.86
CA ALA A 174 -21.01 -20.27 -6.93
C ALA A 174 -21.87 -19.07 -6.45
N GLY A 175 -22.00 -18.88 -5.13
CA GLY A 175 -22.67 -17.75 -4.50
C GLY A 175 -21.77 -16.57 -4.11
N ASP A 176 -20.44 -16.66 -4.25
CA ASP A 176 -19.57 -15.54 -3.87
C ASP A 176 -19.62 -14.43 -4.92
N PRO A 177 -19.96 -13.18 -4.53
CA PRO A 177 -20.12 -12.06 -5.46
C PRO A 177 -18.83 -11.75 -6.23
N TYR A 178 -17.65 -12.06 -5.67
CA TYR A 178 -16.37 -11.79 -6.31
C TYR A 178 -16.01 -12.83 -7.38
N ARG A 179 -16.60 -14.04 -7.35
CA ARG A 179 -16.26 -15.10 -8.30
C ARG A 179 -16.59 -14.70 -9.74
N LYS A 180 -17.78 -14.12 -9.94
CA LYS A 180 -18.20 -13.59 -11.24
C LYS A 180 -17.25 -12.50 -11.76
N ILE A 181 -16.78 -11.62 -10.88
CA ILE A 181 -15.83 -10.57 -11.24
C ILE A 181 -14.49 -11.19 -11.66
N ILE A 182 -13.96 -12.12 -10.87
CA ILE A 182 -12.68 -12.78 -11.13
C ILE A 182 -12.72 -13.57 -12.44
N ASP A 183 -13.78 -14.34 -12.67
CA ASP A 183 -13.93 -15.16 -13.88
C ASP A 183 -14.03 -14.26 -15.13
N GLN A 184 -14.81 -13.19 -15.08
CA GLN A 184 -14.89 -12.22 -16.19
C GLN A 184 -13.59 -11.45 -16.39
N ALA A 185 -12.84 -11.17 -15.33
CA ALA A 185 -11.58 -10.46 -15.41
C ALA A 185 -10.44 -11.31 -15.97
N THR A 186 -10.49 -12.63 -15.74
CA THR A 186 -9.44 -13.58 -16.13
C THR A 186 -9.74 -14.35 -17.43
N ALA A 187 -10.97 -14.27 -17.93
CA ALA A 187 -11.38 -14.70 -19.27
C ALA A 187 -10.77 -13.83 -20.38
#